data_AF-R0M9G5-F1
#
_entry.id   AF-R0M9G5-F1
#
_cell.length_a   1.000
_cell.length_b   1.000
_cell.length_c   1.000
_cell.angle_alpha   90.00
_cell.angle_beta   90.00
_cell.angle_gamma   90.00
#
_symmetry.space_group_name_H-M   'P 1'
#
loop_
_entity.id
_entity.type
_entity.pdbx_description
1 polymer ?
#
loop_
_entity_poly.entity_id
_entity_poly.type
_entity_poly.pdbx_seq_one_letter_code
_entity_poly.pdbx_strand_id
1 'polypeptide(L)'
;MDYENKDEESTLPKATVERLLHSYTPKEMSISKESRELFINSCLEFLKLICVESTTICEKEKKKTISFDHFLKALEDKGFGDYIEACREIQVGYDKYIRNKPSRINKFKDSGLSLEELHMKQLELFQSAKKEFEKAFDEEPKQID
;
A
#
# COMPACT_ATOMS: atom_id res chain seq x y z
N MET A 1 1.79 2.41 35.14
CA MET A 1 1.21 2.14 33.80
C MET A 1 1.56 3.36 32.99
N ASP A 2 2.69 3.29 32.30
CA ASP A 2 3.40 4.44 31.75
C ASP A 2 2.69 4.89 30.48
N TYR A 3 1.93 5.99 30.58
CA TYR A 3 1.15 6.58 29.48
C TYR A 3 1.80 7.82 28.87
N GLU A 4 3.10 8.05 29.08
CA GLU A 4 3.70 9.38 28.81
C GLU A 4 4.80 9.42 27.73
N ASN A 5 4.97 8.39 26.89
CA ASN A 5 6.06 8.39 25.90
C ASN A 5 5.72 7.80 24.51
N LYS A 6 4.45 7.75 24.10
CA LYS A 6 4.08 7.32 22.74
C LYS A 6 3.71 8.45 21.77
N ASP A 7 3.44 9.65 22.26
CA ASP A 7 3.01 10.77 21.42
C ASP A 7 4.14 11.30 20.52
N GLU A 8 5.41 11.12 20.89
CA GLU A 8 6.55 11.53 20.05
C GLU A 8 6.85 10.57 18.89
N GLU A 9 6.31 9.34 18.90
CA GLU A 9 6.70 8.29 17.94
C GLU A 9 5.79 8.20 16.70
N SER A 10 4.66 8.91 16.66
CA SER A 10 3.65 8.77 15.58
C SER A 10 3.28 10.08 14.89
N THR A 11 4.28 10.91 14.56
CA THR A 11 4.03 12.10 13.74
C THR A 11 4.07 11.76 12.24
N LEU A 12 3.20 12.39 11.46
CA LEU A 12 3.28 12.31 9.99
C LEU A 12 4.63 12.86 9.52
N PRO A 13 5.23 12.33 8.42
CA PRO A 13 6.49 12.84 7.91
C PRO A 13 6.38 14.35 7.60
N LYS A 14 7.09 15.17 8.38
CA LYS A 14 6.99 16.65 8.33
C LYS A 14 7.09 17.20 6.91
N ALA A 15 8.11 16.76 6.16
CA ALA A 15 8.33 17.18 4.78
C ALA A 15 7.16 16.85 3.84
N THR A 16 6.42 15.76 4.09
CA THR A 16 5.25 15.40 3.27
C THR A 16 4.08 16.31 3.56
N VAL A 17 3.81 16.60 4.83
CA VAL A 17 2.74 17.52 5.25
C VAL A 17 3.05 18.95 4.81
N GLU A 18 4.30 19.39 4.96
CA GLU A 18 4.73 20.70 4.49
C GLU A 18 4.60 20.83 2.98
N ARG A 19 5.01 19.83 2.20
CA ARG A 19 4.83 19.84 0.74
C ARG A 19 3.36 19.89 0.34
N LEU A 20 2.49 19.21 1.08
CA LEU A 20 1.03 19.30 0.89
C LEU A 20 0.56 20.73 1.16
N LEU A 21 0.92 21.32 2.30
CA LEU A 21 0.57 22.70 2.63
C LEU A 21 0.99 23.69 1.53
N HIS A 22 2.24 23.59 1.05
CA HIS A 22 2.74 24.45 -0.02
C HIS A 22 2.05 24.23 -1.37
N SER A 23 1.47 23.05 -1.62
CA SER A 23 0.69 22.81 -2.84
C SER A 23 -0.63 23.60 -2.88
N TYR A 24 -1.12 24.04 -1.72
CA TYR A 24 -2.32 24.86 -1.56
C TYR A 24 -2.04 26.33 -1.28
N THR A 25 -0.77 26.74 -1.18
CA THR A 25 -0.38 28.15 -0.96
C THR A 25 0.40 28.71 -2.15
N PRO A 26 0.24 30.00 -2.47
CA PRO A 26 1.08 30.66 -3.48
C PRO A 26 2.58 30.54 -3.16
N LYS A 27 3.42 30.49 -4.20
CA LYS A 27 4.88 30.29 -4.04
C LYS A 27 5.56 31.45 -3.32
N GLU A 28 4.97 32.63 -3.41
CA GLU A 28 5.47 33.89 -2.86
C GLU A 28 5.07 34.08 -1.39
N MET A 29 4.16 33.23 -0.87
CA MET A 29 3.67 33.32 0.50
C MET A 29 4.60 32.57 1.45
N SER A 30 5.13 33.29 2.44
CA SER A 30 5.86 32.69 3.56
C SER A 30 4.88 32.30 4.66
N ILE A 31 5.00 31.07 5.14
CA ILE A 31 4.26 30.55 6.30
C ILE A 31 5.20 30.61 7.51
N SER A 32 4.71 30.97 8.69
CA SER A 32 5.54 30.95 9.90
C SER A 32 5.89 29.52 10.32
N LYS A 33 6.97 29.34 11.09
CA LYS A 33 7.32 28.03 11.65
C LYS A 33 6.22 27.49 12.58
N GLU A 34 5.67 28.36 13.43
CA GLU A 34 4.60 28.02 14.36
C GLU A 34 3.33 27.57 13.64
N SER A 35 2.93 28.23 12.55
CA SER A 35 1.77 27.82 11.75
C SER A 35 1.98 26.47 11.07
N ARG A 36 3.21 26.16 10.62
CA ARG A 36 3.53 24.83 10.07
C ARG A 36 3.42 23.73 11.13
N GLU A 37 3.96 23.98 12.32
CA GLU A 37 3.89 23.04 13.44
C GLU A 37 2.45 22.81 13.89
N LEU A 38 1.65 23.89 14.00
CA LEU A 38 0.22 23.80 14.29
C LEU A 38 -0.52 22.98 13.24
N PHE A 39 -0.27 23.23 11.96
CA PHE A 39 -0.92 22.49 10.87
C PHE A 39 -0.59 20.99 10.92
N ILE A 40 0.68 20.62 11.16
CA ILE A 40 1.09 19.21 11.31
C ILE A 40 0.34 18.54 12.47
N ASN A 41 0.25 19.22 13.61
CA ASN A 41 -0.48 18.71 14.77
C ASN A 41 -1.99 18.57 14.45
N SER A 42 -2.58 19.54 13.75
CA SER A 42 -3.97 19.46 13.30
C SER A 42 -4.24 18.30 12.35
N CYS A 43 -3.31 17.98 11.43
CA CYS A 43 -3.44 16.80 10.58
C CYS A 43 -3.47 15.50 11.39
N LEU A 44 -2.64 15.41 12.43
CA LEU A 44 -2.63 14.24 13.31
C LEU A 44 -3.93 14.13 14.11
N GLU A 45 -4.41 15.24 14.67
CA GLU A 45 -5.68 15.26 15.41
C GLU A 45 -6.88 14.97 14.51
N PHE A 46 -6.86 15.41 13.25
CA PHE A 46 -7.87 15.02 12.27
C PHE A 46 -7.92 13.50 12.07
N LEU A 47 -6.76 12.84 11.92
CA LEU A 47 -6.71 11.38 11.79
C LEU A 47 -7.22 10.69 13.05
N LYS A 48 -6.81 11.15 14.23
CA LYS A 48 -7.29 10.63 15.52
C LYS A 48 -8.81 10.76 15.65
N LEU A 49 -9.36 11.93 15.31
CA LEU A 49 -10.80 12.19 15.35
C LEU A 49 -11.58 11.19 14.50
N ILE A 50 -11.18 10.98 13.25
CA ILE A 50 -11.87 10.05 12.35
C ILE A 50 -11.68 8.59 12.80
N CYS A 51 -10.51 8.21 13.32
CA CYS A 51 -10.26 6.89 13.86
C CYS A 51 -11.18 6.57 15.05
N VAL A 52 -11.32 7.51 16.00
CA VAL A 52 -12.20 7.35 17.16
C VAL A 52 -13.66 7.23 16.74
N GLU A 53 -14.11 8.06 15.80
CA GLU A 53 -15.49 8.00 15.31
C GLU A 53 -15.77 6.69 14.54
N SER A 54 -14.85 6.28 13.67
CA SER A 54 -14.96 5.02 12.91
C SER A 54 -15.01 3.79 13.84
N THR A 55 -14.24 3.83 14.93
CA THR A 55 -14.26 2.79 15.98
C THR A 55 -15.61 2.77 16.69
N THR A 56 -16.11 3.95 17.09
CA THR A 56 -17.40 4.11 17.74
C THR A 56 -18.54 3.56 16.86
N ILE A 57 -18.53 3.84 15.55
CA ILE A 57 -19.51 3.31 14.59
C ILE A 57 -19.39 1.78 14.46
N CYS A 58 -18.17 1.26 14.35
CA CYS A 58 -17.92 -0.18 14.29
C CYS A 58 -18.47 -0.92 15.52
N GLU A 59 -18.26 -0.37 16.71
CA GLU A 59 -18.76 -0.92 17.97
C GLU A 59 -20.28 -0.85 18.06
N LYS A 60 -20.89 0.26 17.64
CA LYS A 60 -22.36 0.40 17.53
C LYS A 60 -22.97 -0.66 16.61
N GLU A 61 -22.28 -1.01 15.52
CA GLU A 61 -22.67 -2.09 14.60
C GLU A 61 -22.31 -3.51 15.11
N LYS A 62 -21.78 -3.64 16.33
CA LYS A 62 -21.35 -4.91 16.95
C LYS A 62 -20.31 -5.68 16.12
N LYS A 63 -19.47 -4.97 15.37
CA LYS A 63 -18.38 -5.54 14.57
C LYS A 63 -17.04 -5.38 15.30
N LYS A 64 -16.11 -6.30 15.05
CA LYS A 64 -14.75 -6.28 15.65
C LYS A 64 -13.69 -5.68 14.72
N THR A 65 -14.04 -5.40 13.47
CA THR A 65 -13.11 -4.91 12.44
C THR A 65 -13.71 -3.68 11.79
N ILE A 66 -12.96 -2.59 11.81
CA ILE A 66 -13.35 -1.34 11.15
C ILE A 66 -13.30 -1.57 9.64
N SER A 67 -14.44 -1.41 8.98
CA SER A 67 -14.55 -1.46 7.52
C SER A 67 -14.48 -0.05 6.92
N PHE A 68 -14.31 0.01 5.60
CA PHE A 68 -14.33 1.28 4.86
C PHE A 68 -15.66 2.03 5.00
N ASP A 69 -16.79 1.31 5.10
CA ASP A 69 -18.10 1.95 5.32
C ASP A 69 -18.19 2.65 6.68
N HIS A 70 -17.55 2.12 7.73
CA HIS A 70 -17.51 2.80 9.03
C HIS A 70 -16.72 4.11 8.92
N PHE A 71 -15.65 4.13 8.13
CA PHE A 71 -14.86 5.33 7.85
C PHE A 71 -15.65 6.39 7.06
N LEU A 72 -16.39 5.98 6.04
CA LEU A 72 -17.23 6.91 5.27
C LEU A 72 -18.35 7.52 6.13
N LYS A 73 -19.00 6.71 6.98
CA LYS A 73 -19.99 7.22 7.95
C LYS A 73 -19.37 8.19 8.96
N ALA A 74 -18.15 7.90 9.43
CA ALA A 74 -17.44 8.81 10.33
C ALA A 74 -17.16 10.17 9.67
N LEU A 75 -16.82 10.19 8.37
CA LEU A 75 -16.66 11.44 7.62
C LEU A 75 -17.98 12.21 7.51
N GLU A 76 -19.07 11.53 7.14
CA GLU A 76 -20.41 12.12 7.07
C GLU A 76 -20.83 12.72 8.43
N ASP A 77 -20.73 11.94 9.51
CA ASP A 77 -21.14 12.33 10.87
C ASP A 77 -20.31 13.51 11.42
N LYS A 78 -19.06 13.66 10.96
CA LYS A 78 -18.16 14.78 11.32
C LYS A 78 -18.27 15.99 10.38
N GLY A 79 -19.14 15.95 9.37
CA GLY A 79 -19.37 17.05 8.44
C GLY A 79 -18.36 17.14 7.30
N PHE A 80 -17.66 16.05 6.98
CA PHE A 80 -16.73 15.94 5.85
C PHE A 80 -17.35 15.16 4.68
N GLY A 81 -18.66 15.29 4.45
CA GLY A 81 -19.39 14.59 3.39
C GLY A 81 -18.81 14.84 1.99
N ASP A 82 -18.27 16.04 1.73
CA ASP A 82 -17.61 16.39 0.46
C ASP A 82 -16.40 15.52 0.12
N TYR A 83 -15.83 14.79 1.09
CA TYR A 83 -14.68 13.91 0.88
C TYR A 83 -15.08 12.50 0.42
N ILE A 84 -16.35 12.13 0.58
CA ILE A 84 -16.82 10.75 0.37
C ILE A 84 -16.60 10.29 -1.07
N GLU A 85 -16.92 11.12 -2.06
CA GLU A 85 -16.77 10.76 -3.46
C GLU A 85 -15.30 10.48 -3.83
N ALA A 86 -14.39 11.36 -3.42
CA ALA A 86 -12.95 11.16 -3.61
C ALA A 86 -12.45 9.87 -2.90
N CYS A 87 -12.95 9.59 -1.71
CA CYS A 87 -12.62 8.35 -0.99
C CYS A 87 -13.11 7.10 -1.74
N ARG A 88 -14.32 7.12 -2.32
CA ARG A 88 -14.87 5.99 -3.11
C ARG A 88 -14.06 5.74 -4.37
N GLU A 89 -13.63 6.79 -5.07
CA GLU A 89 -12.76 6.65 -6.24
C GLU A 89 -11.45 5.93 -5.89
N ILE A 90 -10.83 6.32 -4.76
CA ILE A 90 -9.62 5.66 -4.24
C ILE A 90 -9.90 4.19 -3.91
N GLN A 91 -11.04 3.87 -3.29
CA GLN A 91 -11.42 2.48 -2.99
C GLN A 91 -11.51 1.64 -4.26
N VAL A 92 -12.17 2.14 -5.31
CA VAL A 92 -12.28 1.45 -6.60
C VAL A 92 -10.90 1.22 -7.22
N GLY A 93 -10.01 2.22 -7.15
CA GLY A 93 -8.63 2.08 -7.59
C GLY A 93 -7.85 1.02 -6.81
N TYR A 94 -8.01 1.02 -5.49
CA TYR A 94 -7.38 0.06 -4.59
C TYR A 94 -7.88 -1.37 -4.85
N ASP A 95 -9.18 -1.57 -5.04
CA ASP A 95 -9.77 -2.88 -5.32
C ASP A 95 -9.25 -3.46 -6.66
N LYS A 96 -9.11 -2.60 -7.68
CA LYS A 96 -8.47 -2.97 -8.95
C LYS A 96 -7.00 -3.37 -8.74
N TYR A 97 -6.26 -2.58 -7.96
CA TYR A 97 -4.87 -2.88 -7.63
C TYR A 97 -4.74 -4.22 -6.89
N ILE A 98 -5.57 -4.48 -5.88
CA ILE A 98 -5.55 -5.74 -5.12
C ILE A 98 -5.91 -6.94 -6.00
N ARG A 99 -6.88 -6.80 -6.91
CA ARG A 99 -7.23 -7.86 -7.87
C ARG A 99 -6.08 -8.20 -8.81
N ASN A 100 -5.33 -7.18 -9.24
CA ASN A 100 -4.21 -7.35 -10.17
C ASN A 100 -2.89 -7.68 -9.47
N LYS A 101 -2.83 -7.51 -8.14
CA LYS A 101 -1.65 -7.87 -7.36
C LYS A 101 -1.40 -9.36 -7.55
N PRO A 102 -0.21 -9.78 -8.03
CA PRO A 102 0.07 -11.19 -8.24
C PRO A 102 -0.13 -11.89 -6.89
N SER A 103 -1.17 -12.72 -6.83
CA SER A 103 -1.45 -13.45 -5.61
C SER A 103 -0.26 -14.35 -5.33
N ARG A 104 0.02 -14.61 -4.05
CA ARG A 104 0.79 -15.80 -3.63
C ARG A 104 0.01 -17.10 -3.93
N ILE A 105 -0.82 -17.13 -4.98
CA ILE A 105 -1.39 -18.35 -5.52
C ILE A 105 -0.19 -19.24 -5.82
N ASN A 106 -0.23 -20.40 -5.18
CA ASN A 106 0.72 -21.46 -5.41
C ASN A 106 0.56 -21.84 -6.88
N LYS A 107 1.39 -21.30 -7.79
CA LYS A 107 1.38 -21.63 -9.22
C LYS A 107 1.45 -23.14 -9.47
N PHE A 108 1.93 -23.89 -8.47
CA PHE A 108 1.84 -25.34 -8.36
C PHE A 108 0.42 -25.89 -8.50
N LYS A 109 -0.59 -25.28 -7.86
CA LYS A 109 -1.98 -25.78 -7.86
C LYS A 109 -2.70 -25.56 -9.19
N ASP A 110 -2.34 -24.51 -9.94
CA ASP A 110 -2.90 -24.24 -11.28
C ASP A 110 -2.24 -25.07 -12.39
N SER A 111 -1.11 -25.74 -12.10
CA SER A 111 -0.40 -26.53 -13.11
C SER A 111 -1.17 -27.78 -13.56
N GLY A 112 -2.13 -28.25 -12.76
CA GLY A 112 -2.86 -29.50 -13.01
C GLY A 112 -2.00 -30.77 -12.92
N LEU A 113 -0.72 -30.64 -12.55
CA LEU A 113 0.25 -31.73 -12.43
C LEU A 113 0.49 -32.05 -10.95
N SER A 114 0.82 -33.29 -10.67
CA SER A 114 1.33 -33.69 -9.36
C SER A 114 2.68 -33.02 -9.08
N LEU A 115 3.05 -32.97 -7.79
CA LEU A 115 4.32 -32.41 -7.35
C LEU A 115 5.52 -33.15 -7.99
N GLU A 116 5.40 -34.45 -8.17
CA GLU A 116 6.42 -35.32 -8.75
C GLU A 116 6.60 -35.06 -10.25
N GLU A 117 5.50 -34.99 -11.00
CA GLU A 117 5.54 -34.66 -12.44
C GLU A 117 6.15 -33.27 -12.69
N LEU A 118 5.85 -32.31 -11.82
CA LEU A 118 6.41 -30.96 -11.93
C LEU A 118 7.91 -30.95 -11.59
N HIS A 119 8.35 -31.75 -10.62
CA HIS A 119 9.76 -31.91 -10.30
C HIS A 119 10.54 -32.56 -11.46
N MET A 120 9.98 -33.58 -12.09
CA MET A 120 10.57 -34.25 -13.25
C MET A 120 10.74 -33.29 -14.43
N LYS A 121 9.71 -32.50 -14.76
CA LYS A 121 9.80 -31.47 -15.80
C LYS A 121 10.84 -30.41 -15.49
N GLN A 122 10.96 -30.01 -14.22
CA GLN A 122 11.96 -29.04 -13.80
C GLN A 122 13.39 -29.57 -14.00
N LEU A 123 13.65 -30.83 -13.64
CA LEU A 123 14.96 -31.47 -13.85
C LEU A 123 15.31 -31.61 -15.34
N GLU A 124 14.34 -31.98 -16.17
CA GLU A 124 14.52 -32.07 -17.62
C GLU A 124 14.88 -30.71 -18.23
N LEU A 125 14.17 -29.64 -17.83
CA LEU A 125 14.49 -28.27 -18.27
C LEU A 125 15.91 -27.85 -17.85
N PHE A 126 16.34 -28.16 -16.62
CA PHE A 126 17.70 -27.85 -16.18
C PHE A 126 18.76 -28.63 -16.95
N GLN A 127 18.50 -29.90 -17.28
CA GLN A 127 19.42 -30.69 -18.09
C GLN A 127 19.50 -30.17 -19.52
N SER A 128 18.37 -29.81 -20.13
CA SER A 128 18.34 -29.23 -21.47
C SER A 128 19.10 -27.92 -21.53
N ALA A 129 18.85 -27.00 -20.58
CA ALA A 129 19.55 -25.73 -20.48
C ALA A 129 21.06 -25.91 -20.26
N LYS A 130 21.48 -26.87 -19.42
CA LYS A 130 22.90 -27.19 -19.23
C LYS A 130 23.56 -27.68 -20.52
N LYS A 131 22.91 -28.58 -21.26
CA LYS A 131 23.44 -29.09 -22.54
C LYS A 131 23.56 -27.99 -23.59
N GLU A 132 22.57 -27.10 -23.66
CA GLU A 132 22.60 -25.97 -24.59
C GLU A 132 23.72 -24.99 -24.24
N PHE A 133 23.93 -24.73 -22.96
CA PHE A 133 25.04 -23.92 -22.47
C PHE A 133 26.41 -24.54 -22.79
N GLU A 134 26.59 -25.84 -22.56
CA GLU A 134 27.83 -26.54 -22.91
C GLU A 134 28.11 -26.48 -24.42
N LYS A 135 27.08 -26.71 -25.26
CA LYS A 135 27.22 -26.58 -26.72
C LYS A 135 27.61 -25.17 -27.15
N ALA A 136 27.06 -24.14 -26.52
CA ALA A 136 27.39 -22.75 -26.82
C ALA A 136 28.83 -22.38 -26.42
N PHE A 137 29.45 -23.10 -25.48
CA PHE A 137 30.86 -22.94 -25.12
C PHE A 137 31.81 -23.74 -26.02
N ASP A 138 31.36 -24.88 -26.55
CA ASP A 138 32.15 -25.74 -27.44
C ASP A 138 32.13 -25.28 -28.92
N GLU A 139 31.20 -24.41 -29.33
CA GLU A 139 31.23 -23.77 -30.65
C GLU A 139 32.24 -22.59 -30.67
N GLU A 140 33.51 -22.89 -30.97
CA GLU A 140 34.55 -21.88 -31.27
C GLU A 140 34.12 -20.94 -32.44
N PRO A 141 34.57 -19.66 -32.43
CA PRO A 141 34.15 -18.69 -33.43
C PRO A 141 34.56 -19.16 -34.84
N LYS A 142 33.57 -19.28 -35.74
CA LYS A 142 33.80 -19.52 -37.17
C LYS A 142 34.84 -18.52 -37.67
N GLN A 143 36.00 -19.02 -38.10
CA GLN A 143 36.97 -18.22 -38.84
C GLN A 143 36.26 -17.61 -40.05
N ILE A 144 36.27 -16.28 -40.10
CA ILE A 144 35.80 -15.52 -41.26
C ILE A 144 36.95 -15.58 -42.26
N ASP A 145 36.72 -16.25 -43.39
CA ASP A 145 37.65 -16.32 -44.53
C ASP A 145 37.99 -14.92 -45.10
#